data_AF-A0A547LL94-F1
#
_entry.id   AF-A0A547LL94-F1
#
_cell.length_a   1.000
_cell.length_b   1.000
_cell.length_c   1.000
_cell.angle_alpha   90.00
_cell.angle_beta   90.00
_cell.angle_gamma   90.00
#
_symmetry.space_group_name_H-M   'P 1'
#
loop_
_entity.id
_entity.type
_entity.pdbx_description
1 polymer ?
#
loop_
_entity_poly.entity_id
_entity_poly.type
_entity_poly.pdbx_seq_one_letter_code
_entity_poly.pdbx_strand_id
1 'polypeptide(L)'
;MRNSFRLTSLSLATSLAFALPSLAAETAQDFVTKAAIGGMFEVQSSKVVQDKIQDQTLKDFAQKMISDHGAANAKLESIAGEQKLQVPADLDASHKSDVDKLKSAPAPVDRPYADLQKAAHADAVNLFETYAKDGDNPALKAFASETLPTLKMHQDMIQKLATKAPAGESTTPAVTSSGANNPAAPLPGANSFTEGQAKSAIEKAGYADVSALKKDDKGIWRGTASKDGKSTPVALDYQGNVVAGTQ
;
A
#
# COMPACT_ATOMS: atom_id res chain seq x y z
N MET A 1 -5.02 -89.03 -8.35
CA MET A 1 -3.78 -88.22 -8.38
C MET A 1 -4.05 -86.93 -9.15
N ARG A 2 -3.38 -85.85 -8.75
CA ARG A 2 -3.48 -84.43 -9.15
C ARG A 2 -4.50 -83.63 -8.35
N ASN A 3 -4.20 -82.45 -7.81
CA ASN A 3 -2.97 -81.83 -7.31
C ASN A 3 -3.46 -80.57 -6.56
N SER A 4 -2.90 -80.25 -5.41
CA SER A 4 -3.42 -79.20 -4.52
C SER A 4 -2.79 -77.81 -4.75
N PHE A 5 -3.57 -76.77 -4.37
CA PHE A 5 -3.20 -75.39 -3.96
C PHE A 5 -2.64 -74.39 -4.99
N ARG A 6 -3.21 -73.16 -5.01
CA ARG A 6 -2.67 -71.95 -4.32
C ARG A 6 -3.63 -70.75 -4.45
N LEU A 7 -3.88 -70.10 -3.30
CA LEU A 7 -4.49 -68.77 -3.16
C LEU A 7 -3.64 -67.70 -3.85
N THR A 8 -4.28 -66.72 -4.48
CA THR A 8 -3.73 -65.37 -4.64
C THR A 8 -4.81 -64.37 -4.22
N SER A 9 -4.54 -63.67 -3.12
CA SER A 9 -5.37 -62.60 -2.59
C SER A 9 -5.14 -61.32 -3.40
N LEU A 10 -6.21 -60.77 -3.98
CA LEU A 10 -6.19 -59.45 -4.61
C LEU A 10 -6.80 -58.44 -3.64
N SER A 11 -5.97 -57.78 -2.84
CA SER A 11 -6.42 -56.66 -2.00
C SER A 11 -6.57 -55.42 -2.87
N LEU A 12 -7.81 -55.06 -3.19
CA LEU A 12 -8.16 -53.80 -3.85
C LEU A 12 -8.10 -52.68 -2.79
N ALA A 13 -7.04 -51.89 -2.78
CA ALA A 13 -6.94 -50.70 -1.95
C ALA A 13 -7.75 -49.57 -2.58
N THR A 14 -8.99 -49.37 -2.13
CA THR A 14 -9.81 -48.23 -2.52
C THR A 14 -9.33 -46.98 -1.79
N SER A 15 -8.48 -46.18 -2.42
CA SER A 15 -8.12 -44.86 -1.92
C SER A 15 -9.32 -43.91 -2.06
N LEU A 16 -10.02 -43.62 -0.96
CA LEU A 16 -10.96 -42.51 -0.88
C LEU A 16 -10.16 -41.20 -0.88
N ALA A 17 -10.00 -40.58 -2.05
CA ALA A 17 -9.55 -39.21 -2.14
C ALA A 17 -10.69 -38.31 -1.63
N PHE A 18 -10.54 -37.82 -0.39
CA PHE A 18 -11.35 -36.70 0.09
C PHE A 18 -10.93 -35.45 -0.69
N ALA A 19 -11.70 -35.07 -1.71
CA ALA A 19 -11.63 -33.74 -2.29
C ALA A 19 -12.15 -32.77 -1.22
N LEU A 20 -11.25 -32.05 -0.56
CA LEU A 20 -11.64 -30.89 0.23
C LEU A 20 -12.32 -29.90 -0.72
N PRO A 21 -13.46 -29.28 -0.36
CA PRO A 21 -14.05 -28.24 -1.18
C PRO A 21 -13.03 -27.13 -1.33
N SER A 22 -12.52 -26.94 -2.56
CA SER A 22 -11.82 -25.72 -2.93
C SER A 22 -12.79 -24.59 -2.66
N LEU A 23 -12.39 -23.59 -1.86
CA LEU A 23 -13.05 -22.29 -1.94
C LEU A 23 -13.05 -21.91 -3.42
N ALA A 24 -14.23 -21.66 -3.99
CA ALA A 24 -14.33 -21.31 -5.39
C ALA A 24 -13.50 -20.04 -5.60
N ALA A 25 -12.56 -20.09 -6.55
CA ALA A 25 -11.76 -18.94 -6.89
C ALA A 25 -12.68 -17.77 -7.31
N GLU A 26 -12.29 -16.55 -6.96
CA GLU A 26 -12.97 -15.33 -7.35
C GLU A 26 -13.04 -15.28 -8.89
N THR A 27 -14.24 -15.07 -9.46
CA THR A 27 -14.39 -15.04 -10.92
C THR A 27 -13.83 -13.76 -11.52
N ALA A 28 -13.46 -13.78 -12.80
CA ALA A 28 -13.00 -12.59 -13.52
C ALA A 28 -13.98 -11.41 -13.44
N GLN A 29 -15.29 -11.68 -13.56
CA GLN A 29 -16.31 -10.65 -13.51
C GLN A 29 -16.45 -10.07 -12.09
N ASP A 30 -16.38 -10.91 -11.05
CA ASP A 30 -16.44 -10.44 -9.66
C ASP A 30 -15.20 -9.59 -9.31
N PHE A 31 -14.02 -10.02 -9.74
CA PHE A 31 -12.78 -9.26 -9.55
C PHE A 31 -12.85 -7.89 -10.22
N VAL A 32 -13.24 -7.81 -11.50
CA VAL A 32 -13.38 -6.53 -12.21
C VAL A 32 -14.38 -5.62 -11.50
N THR A 33 -15.53 -6.17 -11.08
CA THR A 33 -16.58 -5.42 -10.39
C THR A 33 -16.05 -4.82 -9.08
N LYS A 34 -15.44 -5.65 -8.22
CA LYS A 34 -14.91 -5.23 -6.92
C LYS A 34 -13.73 -4.27 -7.06
N ALA A 35 -12.78 -4.56 -7.94
CA ALA A 35 -11.61 -3.71 -8.16
C ALA A 35 -12.00 -2.34 -8.74
N ALA A 36 -12.95 -2.29 -9.67
CA ALA A 36 -13.45 -1.03 -10.22
C ALA A 36 -14.18 -0.18 -9.17
N ILE A 37 -15.07 -0.79 -8.37
CA ILE A 37 -15.79 -0.05 -7.30
C ILE A 37 -14.80 0.46 -6.24
N GLY A 38 -13.88 -0.38 -5.76
CA GLY A 38 -12.86 0.02 -4.79
C GLY A 38 -11.96 1.15 -5.33
N GLY A 39 -11.46 1.01 -6.56
CA GLY A 39 -10.64 2.03 -7.18
C GLY A 39 -11.40 3.34 -7.46
N MET A 40 -12.68 3.28 -7.82
CA MET A 40 -13.53 4.48 -7.91
C MET A 40 -13.72 5.13 -6.54
N PHE A 41 -13.93 4.33 -5.50
CA PHE A 41 -14.13 4.83 -4.14
C PHE A 41 -12.89 5.58 -3.65
N GLU A 42 -11.71 5.02 -3.85
CA GLU A 42 -10.45 5.63 -3.43
C GLU A 42 -10.24 6.97 -4.15
N VAL A 43 -10.45 7.03 -5.47
CA VAL A 43 -10.35 8.30 -6.22
C VAL A 43 -11.40 9.32 -5.76
N GLN A 44 -12.67 8.93 -5.61
CA GLN A 44 -13.74 9.87 -5.26
C GLN A 44 -13.62 10.36 -3.82
N SER A 45 -13.36 9.47 -2.87
CA SER A 45 -13.16 9.82 -1.46
C SER A 45 -11.96 10.75 -1.28
N SER A 46 -10.85 10.54 -1.98
CA SER A 46 -9.68 11.42 -1.94
C SER A 46 -9.93 12.79 -2.58
N LYS A 47 -10.77 12.88 -3.62
CA LYS A 47 -11.13 14.16 -4.25
C LYS A 47 -11.97 15.05 -3.33
N VAL A 48 -12.98 14.49 -2.65
CA VAL A 48 -13.93 15.29 -1.86
C VAL A 48 -13.36 15.85 -0.56
N VAL A 49 -12.18 15.40 -0.15
CA VAL A 49 -11.54 15.78 1.13
C VAL A 49 -10.35 16.73 0.98
N GLN A 50 -9.88 17.03 -0.24
CA GLN A 50 -8.64 17.81 -0.47
C GLN A 50 -8.57 19.12 0.31
N ASP A 51 -9.68 19.88 0.32
CA ASP A 51 -9.76 21.18 1.00
C ASP A 51 -10.12 21.07 2.49
N LYS A 52 -10.37 19.85 2.98
CA LYS A 52 -10.82 19.57 4.35
C LYS A 52 -9.79 18.83 5.19
N ILE A 53 -8.73 18.31 4.58
CA ILE A 53 -7.59 17.71 5.27
C ILE A 53 -6.65 18.81 5.76
N GLN A 54 -6.28 18.75 7.04
CA GLN A 54 -5.31 19.67 7.64
C GLN A 54 -3.88 19.13 7.60
N ASP A 55 -3.66 17.83 7.81
CA ASP A 55 -2.33 17.22 7.75
C ASP A 55 -1.84 17.16 6.28
N GLN A 56 -0.77 17.90 5.98
CA GLN A 56 -0.19 17.95 4.64
C GLN A 56 0.23 16.57 4.12
N THR A 57 0.75 15.69 4.97
CA THR A 57 1.16 14.34 4.56
C THR A 57 -0.04 13.46 4.19
N LEU A 58 -1.19 13.67 4.83
CA LEU A 58 -2.44 13.00 4.47
C LEU A 58 -3.06 13.59 3.20
N LYS A 59 -2.85 14.88 2.94
CA LYS A 59 -3.24 15.54 1.69
C LYS A 59 -2.42 15.03 0.51
N ASP A 60 -1.10 14.91 0.70
CA ASP A 60 -0.19 14.34 -0.30
C ASP A 60 -0.54 12.87 -0.58
N PHE A 61 -0.88 12.09 0.46
CA PHE A 61 -1.42 10.74 0.29
C PHE A 61 -2.69 10.73 -0.55
N ALA A 62 -3.66 11.61 -0.27
CA ALA A 62 -4.90 11.72 -1.05
C ALA A 62 -4.63 12.07 -2.52
N GLN A 63 -3.67 12.95 -2.80
CA GLN A 63 -3.29 13.26 -4.17
C GLN A 63 -2.65 12.06 -4.89
N LYS A 64 -1.85 11.26 -4.17
CA LYS A 64 -1.29 10.01 -4.68
C LYS A 64 -2.38 8.98 -5.00
N MET A 65 -3.41 8.86 -4.16
CA MET A 65 -4.55 7.96 -4.43
C MET A 65 -5.27 8.34 -5.72
N ILE A 66 -5.53 9.64 -5.93
CA ILE A 66 -6.18 10.14 -7.15
C ILE A 66 -5.38 9.76 -8.41
N SER A 67 -4.06 9.91 -8.36
CA SER A 67 -3.17 9.60 -9.49
C SER A 67 -3.07 8.10 -9.76
N ASP A 68 -2.67 7.34 -8.74
CA ASP A 68 -2.30 5.93 -8.92
C ASP A 68 -3.53 5.04 -9.15
N HIS A 69 -4.62 5.25 -8.40
CA HIS A 69 -5.87 4.50 -8.62
C HIS A 69 -6.56 4.98 -9.89
N GLY A 70 -6.44 6.27 -10.26
CA GLY A 70 -6.91 6.75 -11.56
C GLY A 70 -6.26 6.01 -12.73
N ALA A 71 -4.94 5.83 -12.68
CA ALA A 71 -4.20 5.06 -13.69
C ALA A 71 -4.56 3.56 -13.67
N ALA A 72 -4.68 2.96 -12.48
CA ALA A 72 -5.07 1.56 -12.33
C ALA A 72 -6.49 1.29 -12.86
N ASN A 73 -7.45 2.19 -12.60
CA ASN A 73 -8.82 2.10 -13.09
C ASN A 73 -8.87 2.14 -14.63
N ALA A 74 -8.13 3.06 -15.25
CA ALA A 74 -8.06 3.15 -16.71
C ALA A 74 -7.47 1.88 -17.33
N LYS A 75 -6.44 1.30 -16.70
CA LYS A 75 -5.86 0.03 -17.14
C LYS A 75 -6.85 -1.13 -16.98
N LEU A 76 -7.55 -1.21 -15.85
CA LEU A 76 -8.57 -2.23 -15.61
C LEU A 76 -9.69 -2.15 -16.64
N GLU A 77 -10.17 -0.94 -16.96
CA GLU A 77 -11.21 -0.71 -17.95
C GLU A 77 -10.80 -1.21 -19.35
N SER A 78 -9.56 -0.93 -19.77
CA SER A 78 -9.01 -1.43 -21.04
C SER A 78 -8.99 -2.96 -21.07
N ILE A 79 -8.47 -3.61 -20.02
CA ILE A 79 -8.40 -5.07 -19.94
C ILE A 79 -9.80 -5.67 -19.91
N ALA A 80 -10.71 -5.12 -19.11
CA ALA A 80 -12.09 -5.59 -19.03
C ALA A 80 -12.79 -5.51 -20.38
N GLY A 81 -12.61 -4.41 -21.13
CA GLY A 81 -13.14 -4.25 -22.48
C GLY A 81 -12.64 -5.32 -23.46
N GLU A 82 -11.34 -5.59 -23.47
CA GLU A 82 -10.74 -6.66 -24.29
C GLU A 82 -11.26 -8.06 -23.91
N GLN A 83 -11.47 -8.29 -22.61
CA GLN A 83 -12.01 -9.54 -22.07
C GLN A 83 -13.54 -9.63 -22.14
N LYS A 84 -14.22 -8.59 -22.66
CA LYS A 84 -15.69 -8.46 -22.73
C LYS A 84 -16.39 -8.55 -21.37
N LEU A 85 -15.70 -8.12 -20.32
CA LEU A 85 -16.22 -8.04 -18.96
C LEU A 85 -16.89 -6.69 -18.74
N GLN A 86 -17.87 -6.66 -17.84
CA GLN A 86 -18.60 -5.43 -17.52
C GLN A 86 -17.89 -4.67 -16.40
N VAL A 87 -17.70 -3.37 -16.58
CA VAL A 87 -17.18 -2.46 -15.55
C VAL A 87 -18.35 -1.63 -15.01
N PRO A 88 -18.59 -1.59 -13.69
CA PRO A 88 -19.59 -0.71 -13.09
C PRO A 88 -19.29 0.76 -13.40
N ALA A 89 -20.33 1.53 -13.77
CA ALA A 89 -20.21 2.96 -14.03
C ALA A 89 -20.21 3.81 -12.76
N ASP A 90 -20.74 3.26 -11.66
CA ASP A 90 -20.98 3.97 -10.41
C ASP A 90 -20.49 3.15 -9.20
N LEU A 91 -20.30 3.84 -8.07
CA LEU A 91 -20.10 3.21 -6.77
C LEU A 91 -21.34 2.42 -6.36
N ASP A 92 -21.12 1.35 -5.58
CA ASP A 92 -22.22 0.74 -4.84
C ASP A 92 -22.74 1.69 -3.74
N ALA A 93 -23.88 1.32 -3.15
CA ALA A 93 -24.54 2.14 -2.15
C ALA A 93 -23.69 2.38 -0.88
N SER A 94 -22.85 1.41 -0.49
CA SER A 94 -22.01 1.53 0.70
C SER A 94 -20.90 2.55 0.48
N HIS A 95 -20.13 2.36 -0.58
CA HIS A 95 -19.04 3.27 -0.94
C HIS A 95 -19.55 4.67 -1.25
N LYS A 96 -20.70 4.79 -1.92
CA LYS A 96 -21.35 6.08 -2.14
C LYS A 96 -21.71 6.78 -0.83
N SER A 97 -22.27 6.05 0.14
CA SER A 97 -22.60 6.57 1.47
C SER A 97 -21.37 7.11 2.19
N ASP A 98 -20.24 6.39 2.11
CA ASP A 98 -19.01 6.82 2.77
C ASP A 98 -18.37 8.06 2.10
N VAL A 99 -18.43 8.17 0.78
CA VAL A 99 -18.03 9.40 0.06
C VAL A 99 -18.93 10.58 0.47
N ASP A 100 -20.25 10.36 0.54
CA ASP A 100 -21.20 11.41 0.93
C ASP A 100 -21.00 11.86 2.39
N LYS A 101 -20.65 10.94 3.30
CA LYS A 101 -20.26 11.27 4.69
C LYS A 101 -19.00 12.13 4.75
N LEU A 102 -17.94 11.78 4.02
CA LEU A 102 -16.71 12.60 3.96
C LEU A 102 -16.98 13.99 3.36
N LYS A 103 -17.78 14.02 2.28
CA LYS A 103 -18.17 15.26 1.61
C LYS A 103 -19.05 16.16 2.49
N SER A 104 -19.87 15.61 3.37
CA SER A 104 -20.76 16.39 4.26
C SER A 104 -20.12 16.74 5.61
N ALA A 105 -19.08 16.01 6.04
CA ALA A 105 -18.40 16.25 7.30
C ALA A 105 -17.74 17.65 7.38
N PRO A 106 -17.76 18.32 8.55
CA PRO A 106 -16.98 19.52 8.78
C PRO A 106 -15.48 19.22 8.81
N ALA A 107 -14.64 20.18 8.42
CA ALA A 107 -13.20 20.06 8.56
C ALA A 107 -12.77 20.18 10.05
N PRO A 108 -11.69 19.51 10.48
CA PRO A 108 -10.86 18.58 9.71
C PRO A 108 -11.50 17.20 9.50
N VAL A 109 -11.27 16.60 8.33
CA VAL A 109 -11.75 15.23 7.99
C VAL A 109 -10.63 14.18 8.03
N ASP A 110 -9.47 14.53 8.58
CA ASP A 110 -8.26 13.71 8.58
C ASP A 110 -8.48 12.29 9.12
N ARG A 111 -9.04 12.17 10.32
CA ARG A 111 -9.29 10.86 10.97
C ARG A 111 -10.30 9.99 10.19
N PRO A 112 -11.52 10.46 9.87
CA PRO A 112 -12.47 9.62 9.13
C PRO A 112 -11.98 9.26 7.73
N TYR A 113 -11.24 10.14 7.05
CA TYR A 113 -10.62 9.82 5.77
C TYR A 113 -9.54 8.74 5.91
N ALA A 114 -8.64 8.87 6.89
CA ALA A 114 -7.57 7.89 7.11
C ALA A 114 -8.10 6.50 7.50
N ASP A 115 -9.16 6.43 8.31
CA ASP A 115 -9.78 5.16 8.69
C ASP A 115 -10.44 4.45 7.50
N LEU A 116 -11.17 5.19 6.66
CA LEU A 116 -11.79 4.63 5.45
C LEU A 116 -10.73 4.12 4.46
N GLN A 117 -9.67 4.91 4.23
CA GLN A 117 -8.59 4.53 3.33
C GLN A 117 -7.84 3.30 3.84
N LYS A 118 -7.60 3.20 5.16
CA LYS A 118 -6.98 2.01 5.75
C LYS A 118 -7.81 0.74 5.53
N ALA A 119 -9.13 0.81 5.72
CA ALA A 119 -10.02 -0.32 5.47
C ALA A 119 -10.04 -0.72 3.99
N ALA A 120 -10.23 0.26 3.10
CA ALA A 120 -10.26 0.04 1.65
C ALA A 120 -8.96 -0.61 1.14
N HIS A 121 -7.80 -0.16 1.62
CA HIS A 121 -6.51 -0.73 1.22
C HIS A 121 -6.31 -2.16 1.73
N ALA A 122 -6.80 -2.50 2.93
CA ALA A 122 -6.74 -3.87 3.43
C ALA A 122 -7.58 -4.81 2.55
N ASP A 123 -8.79 -4.39 2.18
CA ASP A 123 -9.68 -5.14 1.31
C ASP A 123 -9.09 -5.28 -0.10
N ALA A 124 -8.54 -4.19 -0.65
CA ALA A 124 -7.92 -4.17 -1.98
C ALA A 124 -6.69 -5.08 -2.05
N VAL A 125 -5.79 -5.02 -1.06
CA VAL A 125 -4.61 -5.90 -1.02
C VAL A 125 -5.03 -7.37 -0.95
N ASN A 126 -6.02 -7.71 -0.12
CA ASN A 126 -6.53 -9.08 -0.04
C ASN A 126 -7.15 -9.56 -1.36
N LEU A 127 -7.96 -8.71 -2.01
CA LEU A 127 -8.59 -9.00 -3.30
C LEU A 127 -7.52 -9.25 -4.39
N PHE A 128 -6.55 -8.34 -4.50
CA PHE A 128 -5.52 -8.41 -5.54
C PHE A 128 -4.54 -9.57 -5.30
N GLU A 129 -4.16 -9.84 -4.04
CA GLU A 129 -3.30 -10.98 -3.70
C GLU A 129 -3.97 -12.32 -4.00
N THR A 130 -5.25 -12.45 -3.63
CA THR A 130 -6.04 -13.65 -3.93
C THR A 130 -6.19 -13.86 -5.43
N TYR A 131 -6.57 -12.80 -6.18
CA TYR A 131 -6.79 -12.93 -7.62
C TYR A 131 -5.49 -13.16 -8.39
N ALA A 132 -4.40 -12.51 -8.01
CA ALA A 132 -3.07 -12.75 -8.59
C ALA A 132 -2.67 -14.23 -8.49
N LYS A 133 -2.97 -14.86 -7.35
CA LYS A 133 -2.62 -16.25 -7.09
C LYS A 133 -3.58 -17.23 -7.77
N ASP A 134 -4.87 -17.09 -7.48
CA ASP A 134 -5.88 -18.12 -7.73
C ASP A 134 -6.89 -17.74 -8.83
N GLY A 135 -6.78 -16.54 -9.42
CA GLY A 135 -7.71 -16.04 -10.43
C GLY A 135 -7.77 -16.91 -11.71
N ASP A 136 -8.91 -16.80 -12.39
CA ASP A 136 -9.29 -17.61 -13.56
C ASP A 136 -8.97 -16.95 -14.92
N ASN A 137 -8.72 -15.64 -14.95
CA ASN A 137 -8.37 -14.90 -16.17
C ASN A 137 -6.89 -14.45 -16.17
N PRO A 138 -6.05 -14.95 -17.08
CA PRO A 138 -4.61 -14.65 -17.10
C PRO A 138 -4.25 -13.16 -17.21
N ALA A 139 -5.00 -12.37 -17.99
CA ALA A 139 -4.72 -10.94 -18.15
C ALA A 139 -5.01 -10.17 -16.85
N LEU A 140 -6.10 -10.52 -16.16
CA LEU A 140 -6.44 -9.93 -14.88
C LEU A 140 -5.51 -10.39 -13.74
N LYS A 141 -4.99 -11.63 -13.79
CA LYS A 141 -3.94 -12.07 -12.84
C LYS A 141 -2.66 -11.25 -12.99
N ALA A 142 -2.24 -10.98 -14.23
CA ALA A 142 -1.08 -10.13 -14.50
C ALA A 142 -1.32 -8.71 -13.98
N PHE A 143 -2.48 -8.12 -14.29
CA PHE A 143 -2.88 -6.82 -13.75
C PHE A 143 -2.87 -6.80 -12.22
N ALA A 144 -3.44 -7.81 -11.57
CA ALA A 144 -3.47 -7.90 -10.12
C ALA A 144 -2.06 -7.98 -9.54
N SER A 145 -1.20 -8.82 -10.11
CA SER A 145 0.21 -9.00 -9.69
C SER A 145 1.04 -7.73 -9.85
N GLU A 146 0.86 -7.00 -10.95
CA GLU A 146 1.59 -5.76 -11.24
C GLU A 146 1.12 -4.59 -10.37
N THR A 147 -0.14 -4.59 -9.95
CA THR A 147 -0.74 -3.50 -9.15
C THR A 147 -0.50 -3.71 -7.65
N LEU A 148 -0.38 -4.96 -7.19
CA LEU A 148 -0.25 -5.32 -5.78
C LEU A 148 0.88 -4.60 -5.01
N PRO A 149 2.10 -4.41 -5.56
CA PRO A 149 3.15 -3.66 -4.86
C PRO A 149 2.74 -2.22 -4.52
N THR A 150 2.00 -1.57 -5.42
CA THR A 150 1.51 -0.20 -5.22
C THR A 150 0.45 -0.16 -4.10
N LEU A 151 -0.49 -1.10 -4.11
CA LEU A 151 -1.51 -1.20 -3.06
C LEU A 151 -0.89 -1.46 -1.68
N LYS A 152 0.10 -2.36 -1.59
CA LYS A 152 0.84 -2.63 -0.34
C LYS A 152 1.60 -1.40 0.16
N MET A 153 2.26 -0.66 -0.75
CA MET A 153 2.90 0.62 -0.42
C MET A 153 1.86 1.60 0.16
N HIS A 154 0.72 1.78 -0.49
CA HIS A 154 -0.30 2.71 -0.02
C HIS A 154 -0.89 2.29 1.32
N GLN A 155 -1.15 0.99 1.53
CA GLN A 155 -1.57 0.41 2.82
C GLN A 155 -0.57 0.76 3.93
N ASP A 156 0.73 0.58 3.68
CA ASP A 156 1.78 0.92 4.64
C ASP A 156 1.82 2.41 4.95
N MET A 157 1.65 3.26 3.92
CA MET A 157 1.59 4.72 4.10
C MET A 157 0.42 5.09 5.02
N ILE A 158 -0.80 4.64 4.70
CA ILE A 158 -1.99 5.04 5.46
C ILE A 158 -1.98 4.46 6.87
N GLN A 159 -1.44 3.26 7.07
CA GLN A 159 -1.28 2.67 8.40
C GLN A 159 -0.37 3.53 9.29
N LYS A 160 0.70 4.12 8.74
CA LYS A 160 1.60 5.03 9.47
C LYS A 160 0.94 6.38 9.75
N LEU A 161 0.20 6.91 8.78
CA LEU A 161 -0.50 8.20 8.92
C LEU A 161 -1.66 8.10 9.92
N ALA A 162 -2.41 7.00 9.94
CA ALA A 162 -3.53 6.78 10.86
C ALA A 162 -3.07 6.60 12.32
N THR A 163 -1.83 6.14 12.56
CA THR A 163 -1.25 6.02 13.91
C THR A 163 -0.69 7.32 14.46
N LYS A 164 -0.53 8.34 13.61
CA LYS A 164 -0.08 9.67 14.03
C LYS A 164 -1.28 10.38 14.65
N ALA A 165 -1.26 10.56 15.98
CA ALA A 165 -2.24 11.36 16.69
C ALA A 165 -2.36 12.77 16.06
N PRO A 166 -3.54 13.42 16.10
CA PRO A 166 -3.71 14.73 15.51
C PRO A 166 -2.69 15.68 16.13
N ALA A 167 -1.96 16.40 15.27
CA ALA A 167 -1.05 17.47 15.67
C ALA A 167 -1.88 18.62 16.26
N GLY A 168 -2.23 18.48 17.54
CA GLY A 168 -3.11 19.38 18.26
C GLY A 168 -2.89 19.25 19.75
N GLU A 169 -1.63 19.37 20.19
CA GLU A 169 -1.24 19.86 21.51
C GLU A 169 0.29 20.03 21.54
N SER A 170 0.73 21.28 21.36
CA SER A 170 2.09 21.69 21.65
C SER A 170 2.31 21.70 23.15
N THR A 171 2.57 20.54 23.74
CA THR A 171 3.30 20.45 25.00
C THR A 171 4.35 19.36 24.88
N THR A 172 5.56 19.75 24.50
CA THR A 172 6.77 18.97 24.80
C THR A 172 6.79 18.59 26.28
N PRO A 173 7.21 17.36 26.59
CA PRO A 173 8.36 17.23 27.46
C PRO A 173 9.49 16.54 26.69
N ALA A 174 10.66 17.17 26.72
CA ALA A 174 11.90 16.46 26.48
C ALA A 174 11.98 15.27 27.46
N VAL A 175 12.14 14.05 26.94
CA VAL A 175 12.53 12.88 27.74
C VAL A 175 13.84 12.35 27.20
N THR A 176 14.89 12.67 27.93
CA THR A 176 16.10 11.86 28.01
C THR A 176 15.74 10.51 28.64
N SER A 177 15.89 9.39 27.93
CA SER A 177 16.19 8.12 28.58
C SER A 177 16.90 7.14 27.65
N SER A 178 18.15 6.92 28.01
CA SER A 178 18.93 5.70 27.88
C SER A 178 18.10 4.42 28.09
N GLY A 179 18.46 3.34 27.39
CA GLY A 179 18.04 1.97 27.77
C GLY A 179 17.71 1.07 26.58
N ALA A 180 18.48 0.00 26.43
CA ALA A 180 18.48 -0.96 25.33
C ALA A 180 17.15 -1.70 25.10
N ASN A 181 16.80 -1.90 23.82
CA ASN A 181 16.57 -3.22 23.21
C ASN A 181 16.28 -3.03 21.71
N ASN A 182 17.25 -3.39 20.88
CA ASN A 182 17.19 -3.26 19.43
C ASN A 182 17.11 -4.68 18.82
N PRO A 183 16.01 -5.10 18.16
CA PRO A 183 16.03 -6.27 17.30
C PRO A 183 16.72 -5.94 15.98
N ALA A 184 17.56 -6.87 15.53
CA ALA A 184 18.46 -6.75 14.40
C ALA A 184 17.76 -6.73 13.03
N ALA A 185 18.35 -5.92 12.13
CA ALA A 185 18.28 -5.90 10.66
C ALA A 185 16.97 -5.42 9.97
N PRO A 186 17.00 -4.28 9.24
CA PRO A 186 15.94 -3.88 8.33
C PRO A 186 16.11 -4.47 6.91
N LEU A 187 15.00 -4.94 6.34
CA LEU A 187 14.91 -5.42 4.95
C LEU A 187 14.85 -4.24 3.95
N PRO A 188 15.49 -4.35 2.77
CA PRO A 188 15.50 -3.29 1.76
C PRO A 188 14.19 -3.25 0.96
N GLY A 189 13.58 -2.06 0.83
CA GLY A 189 12.35 -1.84 0.07
C GLY A 189 12.40 -0.55 -0.75
N ALA A 190 12.20 -0.68 -2.06
CA ALA A 190 12.29 0.38 -3.05
C ALA A 190 11.17 1.42 -2.90
N ASN A 191 11.48 2.62 -2.40
CA ASN A 191 10.79 3.90 -2.67
C ASN A 191 11.53 5.08 -2.03
N SER A 192 12.87 5.11 -2.10
CA SER A 192 13.62 6.27 -1.60
C SER A 192 13.54 7.43 -2.59
N PHE A 193 13.05 8.56 -2.09
CA PHE A 193 12.94 9.93 -2.64
C PHE A 193 13.70 10.23 -3.94
N THR A 194 13.17 11.13 -4.78
CA THR A 194 13.98 11.80 -5.82
C THR A 194 15.01 12.76 -5.18
N GLU A 195 16.04 13.16 -5.90
CA GLU A 195 17.09 14.08 -5.37
C GLU A 195 16.49 15.39 -4.83
N GLY A 196 15.52 15.96 -5.55
CA GLY A 196 14.82 17.18 -5.12
C GLY A 196 13.97 17.00 -3.85
N GLN A 197 13.33 15.83 -3.70
CA GLN A 197 12.60 15.49 -2.47
C GLN A 197 13.55 15.25 -1.29
N ALA A 198 14.71 14.65 -1.55
CA ALA A 198 15.73 14.45 -0.54
C ALA A 198 16.32 15.79 -0.04
N LYS A 199 16.63 16.68 -0.99
CA LYS A 199 17.06 18.05 -0.68
C LYS A 199 16.03 18.79 0.16
N SER A 200 14.77 18.77 -0.26
CA SER A 200 13.68 19.44 0.46
C SER A 200 13.50 18.90 1.88
N ALA A 201 13.65 17.58 2.09
CA ALA A 201 13.56 16.96 3.40
C ALA A 201 14.73 17.37 4.32
N ILE A 202 15.94 17.43 3.78
CA ILE A 202 17.15 17.89 4.51
C ILE A 202 17.03 19.36 4.89
N GLU A 203 16.52 20.20 3.98
CA GLU A 203 16.26 21.62 4.25
C GLU A 203 15.20 21.80 5.35
N LYS A 204 14.13 21.01 5.29
CA LYS A 204 13.07 20.98 6.31
C LYS A 204 13.57 20.51 7.68
N ALA A 205 14.65 19.73 7.74
CA ALA A 205 15.33 19.34 8.99
C ALA A 205 16.27 20.42 9.56
N GLY A 206 16.24 21.63 8.97
CA GLY A 206 16.99 22.80 9.45
C GLY A 206 18.44 22.86 8.96
N TYR A 207 18.74 22.19 7.85
CA TYR A 207 20.02 22.34 7.16
C TYR A 207 19.87 23.29 5.97
N ALA A 208 20.93 23.98 5.58
CA ALA A 208 21.01 24.86 4.43
C ALA A 208 22.10 24.37 3.46
N ASP A 209 22.23 24.98 2.30
CA ASP A 209 23.34 24.72 1.35
C ASP A 209 23.53 23.24 0.98
N VAL A 210 22.41 22.51 0.82
CA VAL A 210 22.44 21.07 0.51
C VAL A 210 23.04 20.84 -0.87
N SER A 211 24.11 20.06 -0.92
CA SER A 211 24.88 19.78 -2.13
C SER A 211 25.44 18.36 -2.13
N ALA A 212 25.88 17.90 -3.32
CA ALA A 212 26.45 16.58 -3.54
C ALA A 212 25.55 15.41 -3.09
N LEU A 213 24.23 15.58 -3.18
CA LEU A 213 23.28 14.53 -2.84
C LEU A 213 23.37 13.37 -3.83
N LYS A 214 23.66 12.18 -3.32
CA LYS A 214 23.68 10.93 -4.07
C LYS A 214 23.03 9.83 -3.26
N LYS A 215 22.25 9.01 -3.95
CA LYS A 215 21.67 7.81 -3.36
C LYS A 215 22.72 6.69 -3.37
N ASP A 216 22.97 6.08 -2.22
CA ASP A 216 23.85 4.92 -2.11
C ASP A 216 23.11 3.61 -2.45
N ASP A 217 23.86 2.50 -2.52
CA ASP A 217 23.33 1.17 -2.82
C ASP A 217 22.35 0.65 -1.76
N LYS A 218 22.25 1.32 -0.60
CA LYS A 218 21.30 1.04 0.48
C LYS A 218 20.05 1.92 0.39
N GLY A 219 19.95 2.74 -0.65
CA GLY A 219 18.83 3.63 -0.89
C GLY A 219 18.78 4.85 0.04
N ILE A 220 19.90 5.20 0.67
CA ILE A 220 20.04 6.37 1.54
C ILE A 220 20.60 7.53 0.71
N TRP A 221 19.98 8.70 0.81
CA TRP A 221 20.50 9.92 0.22
C TRP A 221 21.59 10.48 1.09
N ARG A 222 22.82 10.59 0.57
CA ARG A 222 23.98 11.15 1.26
C ARG A 222 24.44 12.41 0.56
N GLY A 223 24.73 13.45 1.31
CA GLY A 223 25.22 14.71 0.78
C GLY A 223 25.90 15.54 1.85
N THR A 224 26.12 16.80 1.53
CA THR A 224 26.68 17.78 2.46
C THR A 224 25.69 18.91 2.64
N ALA A 225 25.50 19.37 3.86
CA ALA A 225 24.64 20.51 4.15
C ALA A 225 25.17 21.31 5.35
N SER A 226 24.88 22.60 5.38
CA SER A 226 25.30 23.52 6.43
C SER A 226 24.27 23.56 7.56
N LYS A 227 24.72 23.51 8.82
CA LYS A 227 23.88 23.79 9.99
C LYS A 227 24.66 24.68 10.94
N ASP A 228 24.04 25.77 11.39
CA ASP A 228 24.68 26.81 12.20
C ASP A 228 25.98 27.37 11.58
N GLY A 229 26.00 27.49 10.24
CA GLY A 229 27.14 27.97 9.46
C GLY A 229 28.31 26.97 9.32
N LYS A 230 28.15 25.73 9.77
CA LYS A 230 29.14 24.66 9.63
C LYS A 230 28.67 23.62 8.62
N SER A 231 29.53 23.33 7.64
CA SER A 231 29.29 22.25 6.68
C SER A 231 29.39 20.88 7.36
N THR A 232 28.35 20.07 7.23
CA THR A 232 28.22 18.75 7.85
C THR A 232 27.76 17.71 6.83
N PRO A 233 28.32 16.49 6.85
CA PRO A 233 27.76 15.36 6.13
C PRO A 233 26.35 15.04 6.65
N VAL A 234 25.41 14.88 5.73
CA VAL A 234 24.02 14.55 6.03
C VAL A 234 23.62 13.29 5.28
N ALA A 235 22.80 12.48 5.94
CA ALA A 235 22.15 11.34 5.32
C ALA A 235 20.65 11.40 5.57
N LEU A 236 19.87 11.02 4.55
CA LEU A 236 18.42 10.90 4.59
C LEU A 236 18.04 9.46 4.25
N ASP A 237 17.41 8.77 5.18
CA ASP A 237 16.94 7.40 4.96
C ASP A 237 15.62 7.36 4.15
N TYR A 238 15.19 6.14 3.79
CA TYR A 238 13.94 5.93 3.05
C TYR A 238 12.68 6.27 3.85
N GLN A 239 12.80 6.49 5.16
CA GLN A 239 11.70 6.86 6.06
C GLN A 239 11.57 8.38 6.22
N GLY A 240 12.52 9.16 5.68
CA GLY A 240 12.51 10.62 5.76
C GLY A 240 13.33 11.17 6.92
N ASN A 241 14.09 10.34 7.65
CA ASN A 241 14.90 10.80 8.78
C ASN A 241 16.23 11.37 8.29
N VAL A 242 16.55 12.58 8.73
CA VAL A 242 17.82 13.26 8.43
C VAL A 242 18.76 13.11 9.61
N VAL A 243 19.91 12.46 9.39
CA VAL A 243 20.97 12.31 10.39
C VAL A 243 22.21 13.09 9.95
N ALA A 244 22.85 13.78 10.89
CA ALA A 244 24.16 14.38 10.70
C ALA A 244 25.25 13.39 11.15
N GLY A 245 26.32 13.29 10.36
CA GLY A 245 27.59 12.76 10.84
C GLY A 245 27.80 11.25 10.80
N THR A 246 27.57 10.58 9.67
CA THR A 246 28.19 9.27 9.44
C THR A 246 28.45 9.06 7.94
N GLN A 247 29.74 8.92 7.58
CA GLN A 247 30.16 8.40 6.28
C GLN A 247 29.79 6.91 6.20
#